data_AF-A0A7S2STG6-F1
#
_entry.id   AF-A0A7S2STG6-F1
#
_cell.length_a   1.000
_cell.length_b   1.000
_cell.length_c   1.000
_cell.angle_alpha   90.00
_cell.angle_beta   90.00
_cell.angle_gamma   90.00
#
_symmetry.space_group_name_H-M   'P 1'
#
loop_
_entity.id
_entity.type
_entity.pdbx_description
1 polymer ?
#
loop_
_entity_poly.entity_id
_entity_poly.type
_entity_poly.pdbx_seq_one_letter_code
_entity_poly.pdbx_strand_id
1 'polypeptide(L)'
;APYHNPPLYYIKADDPDLPAFYFDPVINPISAFRTQRADAGRGGGAEDAEASLWEEDEDFYLVDEFEPLLAYTPLYTDHTAPGISLYWAPRPFNLRQGPTRRAIDVPLVNSWFMERCPPQHPVKVRVSYQKLLKCWVLNELHRKRPKALNKKYLFRALKATKFFQSTELDWVEVGLQVCRQGYNMLNLLIHRKNLNYLHLDYNFNLKPVKTLTTKERKKSRFGNAFHLTREILRLTKLIVDSMVQYRLGNVDAFQLSDGLQYTFAHVGQLTGMYRYKYRLMRQIRMCKDIKHLIYYRFNT
;
A
#
# COMPACT_ATOMS: atom_id res chain seq x y z
N ALA A 1 10.05 -23.88 -7.88
CA ALA A 1 10.50 -22.52 -8.23
C ALA A 1 11.90 -22.65 -8.82
N PRO A 2 12.28 -21.83 -9.82
CA PRO A 2 13.65 -21.84 -10.31
C PRO A 2 14.60 -21.54 -9.13
N TYR A 3 15.69 -22.30 -9.04
CA TYR A 3 16.70 -22.13 -8.00
C TYR A 3 17.35 -20.74 -8.09
N HIS A 4 17.52 -20.22 -9.30
CA HIS A 4 18.11 -18.92 -9.57
C HIS A 4 17.44 -18.26 -10.78
N ASN A 5 17.35 -16.94 -10.76
CA ASN A 5 17.02 -16.12 -11.94
C ASN A 5 18.33 -15.57 -12.52
N PRO A 6 18.44 -15.35 -13.84
CA PRO A 6 19.59 -14.67 -14.41
C PRO A 6 19.84 -13.33 -13.68
N PRO A 7 21.09 -13.03 -13.28
CA PRO A 7 21.40 -11.78 -12.61
C PRO A 7 21.08 -10.60 -13.54
N LEU A 8 20.38 -9.62 -13.00
CA LEU A 8 20.04 -8.39 -13.71
C LEU A 8 21.21 -7.41 -13.60
N TYR A 9 21.94 -7.21 -14.70
CA TYR A 9 23.00 -6.20 -14.81
C TYR A 9 22.41 -4.90 -15.35
N TYR A 10 21.63 -4.21 -14.51
CA TYR A 10 21.07 -2.90 -14.83
C TYR A 10 21.81 -1.81 -14.05
N ILE A 11 22.39 -0.85 -14.78
CA ILE A 11 23.05 0.33 -14.22
C ILE A 11 22.06 1.48 -14.26
N LYS A 12 21.88 2.14 -13.13
CA LYS A 12 21.05 3.35 -13.06
C LYS A 12 21.92 4.54 -13.39
N ALA A 13 21.50 5.32 -14.39
CA ALA A 13 22.09 6.62 -14.64
C ALA A 13 21.63 7.56 -13.53
N ASP A 14 22.57 8.00 -12.69
CA ASP A 14 22.32 8.98 -11.62
C ASP A 14 22.45 10.42 -12.14
N ASP A 15 23.22 10.62 -13.21
CA ASP A 15 23.47 11.91 -13.85
C ASP A 15 22.68 12.03 -15.18
N PRO A 16 21.72 12.97 -15.29
CA PRO A 16 20.95 13.17 -16.51
C PRO A 16 21.75 13.82 -17.65
N ASP A 17 22.93 14.37 -17.37
CA ASP A 17 23.77 15.03 -18.38
C ASP A 17 24.56 14.01 -19.22
N LEU A 18 24.64 12.75 -18.77
CA LEU A 18 25.25 11.65 -19.53
C LEU A 18 24.29 11.14 -20.63
N PRO A 19 24.82 10.72 -21.79
CA PRO A 19 23.99 10.21 -22.88
C PRO A 19 23.31 8.90 -22.47
N ALA A 20 22.17 8.55 -23.09
CA ALA A 20 21.39 7.39 -22.66
C ALA A 20 22.14 6.05 -22.79
N PHE A 21 23.07 5.96 -23.74
CA PHE A 21 23.97 4.83 -23.91
C PHE A 21 25.40 5.30 -23.75
N TYR A 22 26.05 4.89 -22.67
CA TYR A 22 27.45 5.17 -22.41
C TYR A 22 28.13 3.96 -21.77
N PHE A 23 29.46 3.92 -21.86
CA PHE A 23 30.26 2.94 -21.17
C PHE A 23 30.49 3.40 -19.73
N ASP A 24 29.68 2.87 -18.81
CA ASP A 24 29.75 3.25 -17.40
C ASP A 24 31.05 2.73 -16.75
N PRO A 25 31.72 3.52 -15.88
CA PRO A 25 32.95 3.09 -15.19
C PRO A 25 32.83 1.81 -14.36
N VAL A 26 31.61 1.41 -13.97
CA VAL A 26 31.35 0.13 -13.28
C VAL A 26 31.53 -1.07 -14.23
N ILE A 27 31.45 -0.86 -15.54
CA ILE A 27 31.63 -1.91 -16.54
C ILE A 27 33.13 -2.20 -16.72
N ASN A 28 33.50 -3.47 -16.60
CA ASN A 28 34.88 -3.88 -16.87
C ASN A 28 35.24 -3.63 -18.34
N PRO A 29 36.40 -3.01 -18.64
CA PRO A 29 36.83 -2.74 -20.00
C PRO A 29 37.04 -4.04 -20.79
N ILE A 30 36.69 -4.03 -22.07
CA ILE A 30 36.89 -5.17 -22.97
C ILE A 30 38.37 -5.18 -23.38
N SER A 31 39.09 -6.25 -23.04
CA SER A 31 40.52 -6.36 -23.37
C SER A 31 40.74 -6.66 -24.86
N ALA A 32 41.45 -5.80 -25.58
CA ALA A 32 41.77 -5.98 -27.01
C ALA A 32 42.71 -7.16 -27.31
N PHE A 33 43.39 -7.70 -26.29
CA PHE A 33 44.38 -8.78 -26.45
C PHE A 33 43.79 -10.11 -26.95
N ARG A 34 42.49 -10.38 -26.68
CA ARG A 34 41.82 -11.58 -27.22
C ARG A 34 41.36 -11.39 -28.66
N THR A 35 41.01 -10.17 -29.05
CA THR A 35 40.61 -9.82 -30.42
C THR A 35 41.80 -9.92 -31.38
N GLN A 36 42.95 -9.36 -31.00
CA GLN A 36 44.19 -9.47 -31.79
C GLN A 36 44.75 -10.90 -31.86
N ARG A 37 44.52 -11.74 -30.84
CA ARG A 37 44.90 -13.16 -30.88
C ARG A 37 43.93 -14.03 -31.67
N ALA A 38 42.67 -13.63 -31.85
CA ALA A 38 41.76 -14.29 -32.77
C ALA A 38 42.19 -14.02 -34.22
N ASP A 39 42.65 -12.80 -34.53
CA ASP A 39 43.27 -12.46 -35.81
C ASP A 39 44.63 -13.15 -36.03
N ALA A 40 45.49 -13.21 -35.00
CA ALA A 40 46.84 -13.78 -35.12
C ALA A 40 46.93 -15.30 -34.85
N GLY A 41 45.86 -15.93 -34.37
CA GLY A 41 45.88 -17.27 -33.76
C GLY A 41 44.92 -18.30 -34.38
N ARG A 42 44.19 -17.96 -35.44
CA ARG A 42 43.49 -18.94 -36.31
C ARG A 42 44.49 -19.64 -37.24
N GLY A 43 45.49 -20.27 -36.65
CA GLY A 43 46.24 -21.35 -37.27
C GLY A 43 45.48 -22.66 -37.08
N GLY A 44 44.52 -22.94 -37.96
CA GLY A 44 43.88 -24.25 -38.09
C GLY A 44 42.47 -24.37 -37.53
N GLY A 45 41.47 -24.13 -38.39
CA GLY A 45 40.12 -24.65 -38.20
C GLY A 45 39.01 -23.58 -38.27
N ALA A 46 38.60 -23.29 -39.51
CA ALA A 46 37.33 -22.66 -39.90
C ALA A 46 36.99 -21.34 -39.20
N GLU A 47 37.59 -20.27 -39.71
CA GLU A 47 36.94 -18.99 -40.05
C GLU A 47 38.09 -18.01 -40.33
N ASP A 48 38.66 -18.10 -41.51
CA ASP A 48 39.65 -17.14 -42.00
C ASP A 48 39.08 -15.72 -41.89
N ALA A 49 39.78 -14.86 -41.15
CA ALA A 49 39.59 -13.42 -41.18
C ALA A 49 40.09 -12.92 -42.54
N GLU A 50 39.26 -12.18 -43.26
CA GLU A 50 39.65 -11.19 -44.29
C GLU A 50 40.54 -11.64 -45.48
N ALA A 51 40.89 -12.91 -45.65
CA ALA A 51 41.66 -13.38 -46.83
C ALA A 51 40.77 -13.83 -48.02
N SER A 52 39.49 -13.47 -47.98
CA SER A 52 38.61 -13.38 -49.15
C SER A 52 37.68 -12.18 -48.98
N LEU A 53 38.22 -11.06 -48.49
CA LEU A 53 37.67 -9.75 -48.87
C LEU A 53 37.80 -9.70 -50.39
N TRP A 54 36.72 -10.10 -51.08
CA TRP A 54 36.41 -9.86 -52.49
C TRP A 54 37.66 -9.42 -53.27
N GLU A 55 38.28 -10.35 -54.02
CA GLU A 55 39.28 -9.96 -55.03
C GLU A 55 38.77 -8.66 -55.67
N GLU A 56 39.59 -7.61 -55.69
CA GLU A 56 39.24 -6.23 -56.07
C GLU A 56 38.61 -6.10 -57.48
N ASP A 57 38.35 -7.23 -58.15
CA ASP A 57 37.84 -7.41 -59.49
C ASP A 57 36.31 -7.61 -59.57
N GLU A 58 35.58 -7.83 -58.45
CA GLU A 58 34.11 -7.79 -58.43
C GLU A 58 33.57 -6.55 -57.69
N ASP A 59 33.40 -5.51 -58.48
CA ASP A 59 32.75 -4.23 -58.17
C ASP A 59 31.30 -4.40 -57.64
N PHE A 60 31.16 -4.78 -56.36
CA PHE A 60 29.87 -4.86 -55.69
C PHE A 60 29.44 -3.48 -55.17
N TYR A 61 28.49 -2.87 -55.87
CA TYR A 61 27.89 -1.61 -55.47
C TYR A 61 26.53 -1.82 -54.82
N LEU A 62 26.32 -1.19 -53.66
CA LEU A 62 24.99 -0.98 -53.11
C LEU A 62 24.25 0.05 -53.97
N VAL A 63 22.94 -0.09 -54.09
CA VAL A 63 22.09 0.87 -54.83
C VAL A 63 22.19 2.24 -54.15
N ASP A 64 22.17 3.32 -54.92
CA ASP A 64 22.36 4.70 -54.40
C ASP A 64 21.38 5.08 -53.27
N GLU A 65 20.19 4.48 -53.25
CA GLU A 65 19.15 4.70 -52.24
C GLU A 65 19.25 3.74 -51.03
N PHE A 66 20.32 2.94 -50.96
CA PHE A 66 20.54 1.96 -49.90
C PHE A 66 21.19 2.61 -48.68
N GLU A 67 20.36 2.99 -47.71
CA GLU A 67 20.79 3.55 -46.42
C GLU A 67 20.44 2.60 -45.25
N PRO A 68 21.08 2.75 -44.07
CA PRO A 68 20.63 2.09 -42.85
C PRO A 68 19.16 2.38 -42.55
N LEU A 69 18.38 1.38 -42.12
CA LEU A 69 16.92 1.46 -41.93
C LEU A 69 16.40 2.68 -41.15
N LEU A 70 17.20 3.21 -40.22
CA LEU A 70 16.84 4.26 -39.28
C LEU A 70 17.82 5.46 -39.34
N ALA A 71 18.45 5.70 -40.49
CA ALA A 71 19.47 6.73 -40.68
C ALA A 71 19.05 8.13 -40.21
N TYR A 72 17.77 8.48 -40.36
CA TYR A 72 17.23 9.80 -39.99
C TYR A 72 16.78 9.92 -38.52
N THR A 73 16.73 8.82 -37.77
CA THR A 73 16.31 8.86 -36.36
C THR A 73 17.52 8.86 -35.42
N PRO A 74 17.55 9.73 -34.40
CA PRO A 74 18.66 9.76 -33.45
C PRO A 74 18.68 8.49 -32.60
N LEU A 75 19.88 8.05 -32.21
CA LEU A 75 20.07 6.84 -31.41
C LEU A 75 19.32 6.87 -30.06
N TYR A 76 19.24 8.05 -29.44
CA TYR A 76 18.50 8.27 -28.21
C TYR A 76 17.90 9.69 -28.17
N THR A 77 16.98 9.87 -27.24
CA THR A 77 16.30 11.14 -26.94
C THR A 77 16.36 11.38 -25.43
N ASP A 78 15.93 12.56 -24.98
CA ASP A 78 15.85 12.94 -23.56
C ASP A 78 14.96 11.98 -22.74
N HIS A 79 14.07 11.23 -23.40
CA HIS A 79 13.16 10.28 -22.75
C HIS A 79 13.63 8.82 -22.81
N THR A 80 14.73 8.52 -23.52
CA THR A 80 15.23 7.15 -23.66
C THR A 80 15.71 6.58 -22.32
N ALA A 81 16.59 7.30 -21.60
CA ALA A 81 17.10 6.84 -20.31
C ALA A 81 16.00 6.72 -19.23
N PRO A 82 15.10 7.72 -19.03
CA PRO A 82 13.94 7.55 -18.14
C PRO A 82 13.03 6.38 -18.54
N GLY A 83 12.82 6.15 -19.85
CA GLY A 83 12.04 5.03 -20.36
C GLY A 83 12.65 3.67 -20.01
N ILE A 84 13.97 3.52 -20.15
CA ILE A 84 14.71 2.33 -19.72
C ILE A 84 14.61 2.14 -18.20
N SER A 85 14.66 3.22 -17.42
CA SER A 85 14.49 3.14 -15.96
C SER A 85 13.10 2.67 -15.54
N LEU A 86 12.04 3.09 -16.24
CA LEU A 86 10.69 2.62 -15.99
C LEU A 86 10.52 1.12 -16.31
N TYR A 87 11.27 0.59 -17.28
CA TYR A 87 11.23 -0.83 -17.62
C TYR A 87 11.60 -1.74 -16.43
N TRP A 88 12.59 -1.32 -15.63
CA TRP A 88 13.03 -2.04 -14.42
C TRP A 88 12.37 -1.56 -13.12
N ALA A 89 11.38 -0.67 -13.20
CA ALA A 89 10.68 -0.16 -12.02
C ALA A 89 9.78 -1.25 -11.38
N PRO A 90 9.48 -1.17 -10.07
CA PRO A 90 8.53 -2.08 -9.46
C PRO A 90 7.12 -1.80 -9.99
N ARG A 91 6.25 -2.82 -9.99
CA ARG A 91 4.81 -2.62 -10.18
C ARG A 91 4.32 -1.62 -9.10
N PRO A 92 3.59 -0.56 -9.47
CA PRO A 92 2.83 -0.35 -10.71
C PRO A 92 3.55 0.40 -11.84
N PHE A 93 4.77 0.88 -11.64
CA PHE A 93 5.41 1.87 -12.52
C PHE A 93 5.99 1.30 -13.82
N ASN A 94 6.19 -0.02 -13.90
CA ASN A 94 6.63 -0.69 -15.12
C ASN A 94 5.53 -0.95 -16.16
N LEU A 95 4.32 -0.43 -15.94
CA LEU A 95 3.18 -0.60 -16.84
C LEU A 95 2.71 0.75 -17.37
N ARG A 96 2.42 0.82 -18.67
CA ARG A 96 1.84 2.02 -19.30
C ARG A 96 0.35 2.21 -19.01
N GLN A 97 -0.36 1.11 -18.73
CA GLN A 97 -1.80 1.12 -18.48
C GLN A 97 -2.20 0.01 -17.48
N GLY A 98 -3.29 0.24 -16.75
CA GLY A 98 -3.84 -0.74 -15.82
C GLY A 98 -5.19 -0.32 -15.24
N PRO A 99 -5.93 -1.27 -14.63
CA PRO A 99 -7.21 -0.95 -14.01
C PRO A 99 -7.03 -0.12 -12.73
N THR A 100 -7.96 0.80 -12.48
CA THR A 100 -8.02 1.53 -11.21
C THR A 100 -8.26 0.56 -10.05
N ARG A 101 -7.63 0.82 -8.90
CA ARG A 101 -7.75 0.00 -7.69
C ARG A 101 -8.36 0.80 -6.55
N ARG A 102 -8.98 0.12 -5.58
CA ARG A 102 -9.45 0.77 -4.35
C ARG A 102 -8.25 1.17 -3.51
N ALA A 103 -8.35 2.29 -2.77
CA ALA A 103 -7.28 2.75 -1.88
C ALA A 103 -6.84 1.69 -0.86
N ILE A 104 -7.79 0.91 -0.32
CA ILE A 104 -7.52 -0.17 0.65
C ILE A 104 -6.75 -1.37 0.05
N ASP A 105 -6.73 -1.51 -1.28
CA ASP A 105 -6.06 -2.64 -1.95
C ASP A 105 -4.59 -2.30 -2.30
N VAL A 106 -4.11 -1.10 -1.99
CA VAL A 106 -2.76 -0.64 -2.28
C VAL A 106 -1.92 -0.63 -0.99
N PRO A 107 -1.16 -1.70 -0.70
CA PRO A 107 -0.35 -1.76 0.51
C PRO A 107 1.00 -1.06 0.30
N LEU A 108 1.11 0.18 0.77
CA LEU A 108 2.32 1.01 0.57
C LEU A 108 3.57 0.46 1.26
N VAL A 109 3.41 -0.18 2.42
CA VAL A 109 4.53 -0.58 3.29
C VAL A 109 4.89 -2.07 3.19
N ASN A 110 4.26 -2.81 2.26
CA ASN A 110 4.43 -4.25 2.17
C ASN A 110 5.85 -4.66 1.78
N SER A 111 6.43 -3.99 0.78
CA SER A 111 7.80 -4.27 0.32
C SER A 111 8.80 -4.18 1.47
N TRP A 112 8.61 -3.21 2.38
CA TRP A 112 9.55 -2.97 3.47
C TRP A 112 9.73 -4.15 4.41
N PHE A 113 8.65 -4.87 4.77
CA PHE A 113 8.76 -6.03 5.67
C PHE A 113 8.95 -7.36 4.94
N MET A 114 8.84 -7.37 3.60
CA MET A 114 9.17 -8.52 2.76
C MET A 114 10.68 -8.64 2.55
N GLU A 115 11.41 -7.52 2.67
CA GLU A 115 12.86 -7.48 2.72
C GLU A 115 13.40 -7.90 4.10
N ARG A 116 14.69 -8.25 4.17
CA ARG A 116 15.35 -8.52 5.45
C ARG A 116 15.43 -7.23 6.27
N CYS A 117 15.10 -7.33 7.56
CA CYS A 117 15.20 -6.22 8.48
C CYS A 117 16.67 -5.79 8.67
N PRO A 118 17.00 -4.49 8.61
CA PRO A 118 18.34 -3.98 8.91
C PRO A 118 18.84 -4.44 10.28
N PRO A 119 20.10 -4.91 10.40
CA PRO A 119 20.62 -5.49 11.64
C PRO A 119 20.73 -4.49 12.79
N GLN A 120 20.88 -3.19 12.48
CA GLN A 120 20.98 -2.11 13.46
C GLN A 120 19.66 -1.86 14.21
N HIS A 121 18.53 -2.32 13.67
CA HIS A 121 17.23 -2.11 14.32
C HIS A 121 17.08 -2.93 15.60
N PRO A 122 16.41 -2.39 16.64
CA PRO A 122 16.25 -3.07 17.91
C PRO A 122 15.32 -4.28 17.81
N VAL A 123 15.41 -5.18 18.81
CA VAL A 123 14.65 -6.45 18.88
C VAL A 123 13.15 -6.23 18.64
N LYS A 124 12.55 -5.17 19.20
CA LYS A 124 11.12 -4.87 19.05
C LYS A 124 10.70 -4.72 17.58
N VAL A 125 11.55 -4.14 16.73
CA VAL A 125 11.28 -3.92 15.30
C VAL A 125 11.48 -5.22 14.54
N ARG A 126 12.56 -5.97 14.83
CA ARG A 126 12.82 -7.28 14.22
C ARG A 126 11.67 -8.26 14.44
N VAL A 127 11.11 -8.29 15.66
CA VAL A 127 9.91 -9.09 15.99
C VAL A 127 8.69 -8.62 15.19
N SER A 128 8.52 -7.31 14.98
CA SER A 128 7.42 -6.77 14.16
C SER A 128 7.53 -7.16 12.69
N TYR A 129 8.73 -7.11 12.09
CA TYR A 129 8.97 -7.62 10.73
C TYR A 129 8.56 -9.10 10.62
N GLN A 130 9.02 -9.94 11.55
CA GLN A 130 8.68 -11.36 11.57
C GLN A 130 7.16 -11.60 11.66
N LYS A 131 6.45 -10.83 12.50
CA LYS A 131 4.99 -10.96 12.66
C LYS A 131 4.20 -10.51 11.44
N LEU A 132 4.63 -9.43 10.79
CA LEU A 132 4.02 -8.93 9.55
C LEU A 132 4.22 -9.95 8.42
N LEU A 133 5.45 -10.47 8.27
CA LEU A 133 5.76 -11.52 7.32
C LEU A 133 4.94 -12.79 7.58
N LYS A 134 4.81 -13.21 8.85
CA LYS A 134 3.94 -14.32 9.24
C LYS A 134 2.49 -14.08 8.81
N CYS A 135 1.96 -12.87 9.01
CA CYS A 135 0.59 -12.54 8.58
C CYS A 135 0.45 -12.64 7.07
N TRP A 136 1.43 -12.15 6.31
CA TRP A 136 1.45 -12.23 4.86
C TRP A 136 1.50 -13.69 4.36
N VAL A 137 2.42 -14.51 4.88
CA VAL A 137 2.53 -15.94 4.53
C VAL A 137 1.23 -16.69 4.85
N LEU A 138 0.63 -16.43 6.02
CA LEU A 138 -0.64 -17.06 6.39
C LEU A 138 -1.81 -16.65 5.47
N ASN A 139 -1.80 -15.43 4.95
CA ASN A 139 -2.81 -14.98 3.99
C ASN A 139 -2.61 -15.66 2.63
N GLU A 140 -1.37 -15.79 2.15
CA GLU A 140 -1.07 -16.47 0.88
C GLU A 140 -1.31 -18.00 0.97
N LEU A 141 -0.91 -18.63 2.07
CA LEU A 141 -1.09 -20.07 2.30
C LEU A 141 -2.57 -20.48 2.30
N HIS A 142 -3.43 -19.68 2.92
CA HIS A 142 -4.87 -19.95 3.00
C HIS A 142 -5.68 -19.24 1.92
N ARG A 143 -5.02 -18.69 0.89
CA ARG A 143 -5.68 -17.96 -0.19
C ARG A 143 -6.54 -18.93 -1.01
N LYS A 144 -7.85 -18.81 -0.91
CA LYS A 144 -8.82 -19.56 -1.72
C LYS A 144 -9.33 -18.69 -2.85
N ARG A 145 -9.55 -19.28 -4.03
CA ARG A 145 -10.22 -18.59 -5.14
C ARG A 145 -11.61 -18.10 -4.67
N PRO A 146 -12.00 -16.84 -4.94
CA PRO A 146 -13.33 -16.35 -4.60
C PRO A 146 -14.40 -17.25 -5.22
N LYS A 147 -15.40 -17.65 -4.44
CA LYS A 147 -16.54 -18.42 -4.96
C LYS A 147 -17.37 -17.53 -5.88
N ALA A 148 -17.78 -18.06 -7.04
CA ALA A 148 -18.76 -17.39 -7.88
C ALA A 148 -20.10 -17.34 -7.13
N LEU A 149 -20.59 -16.13 -6.86
CA LEU A 149 -21.83 -15.87 -6.15
C LEU A 149 -22.64 -14.81 -6.91
N ASN A 150 -23.96 -14.85 -6.79
CA ASN A 150 -24.83 -13.82 -7.34
C ASN A 150 -24.54 -12.46 -6.71
N LYS A 151 -24.35 -11.43 -7.54
CA LYS A 151 -24.04 -10.07 -7.10
C LYS A 151 -25.27 -9.45 -6.43
N LYS A 152 -25.19 -9.20 -5.12
CA LYS A 152 -26.24 -8.50 -4.34
C LYS A 152 -25.82 -7.04 -4.10
N TYR A 153 -26.52 -6.10 -4.72
CA TYR A 153 -26.22 -4.67 -4.61
C TYR A 153 -27.11 -3.98 -3.57
N LEU A 154 -26.68 -4.00 -2.30
CA LEU A 154 -27.48 -3.46 -1.18
C LEU A 154 -27.91 -2.00 -1.39
N PHE A 155 -26.98 -1.10 -1.71
CA PHE A 155 -27.31 0.33 -1.87
C PHE A 155 -28.16 0.62 -3.12
N ARG A 156 -28.05 -0.19 -4.19
CA ARG A 156 -28.96 -0.07 -5.34
C ARG A 156 -30.39 -0.48 -4.95
N ALA A 157 -30.52 -1.56 -4.16
CA ALA A 157 -31.81 -2.00 -3.65
C ALA A 157 -32.45 -0.97 -2.71
N LEU A 158 -31.67 -0.36 -1.80
CA LEU A 158 -32.18 0.69 -0.91
C LEU A 158 -32.61 1.94 -1.68
N LYS A 159 -31.79 2.42 -2.63
CA LYS A 159 -32.08 3.60 -3.48
C LYS A 159 -33.32 3.40 -4.36
N ALA A 160 -33.67 2.16 -4.72
CA ALA A 160 -34.88 1.88 -5.49
C ALA A 160 -36.18 2.07 -4.68
N THR A 161 -36.10 2.15 -3.35
CA THR A 161 -37.27 2.37 -2.49
C THR A 161 -37.54 3.86 -2.26
N LYS A 162 -38.81 4.23 -2.04
CA LYS A 162 -39.21 5.62 -1.75
C LYS A 162 -38.62 6.22 -0.45
N PHE A 163 -38.07 5.38 0.42
CA PHE A 163 -37.57 5.78 1.74
C PHE A 163 -36.14 6.35 1.70
N PHE A 164 -35.41 6.14 0.60
CA PHE A 164 -34.01 6.58 0.48
C PHE A 164 -33.86 7.56 -0.69
N GLN A 165 -33.27 8.72 -0.39
CA GLN A 165 -32.91 9.73 -1.38
C GLN A 165 -31.38 9.79 -1.54
N SER A 166 -30.90 10.44 -2.59
CA SER A 166 -29.48 10.56 -2.92
C SER A 166 -29.11 12.04 -3.03
N THR A 167 -28.03 12.44 -2.37
CA THR A 167 -27.47 13.79 -2.43
C THR A 167 -25.95 13.72 -2.38
N GLU A 168 -25.29 14.82 -2.71
CA GLU A 168 -23.85 15.04 -2.51
C GLU A 168 -23.65 15.99 -1.34
N LEU A 169 -22.73 15.68 -0.42
CA LEU A 169 -22.47 16.41 0.82
C LEU A 169 -21.00 16.32 1.19
N ASP A 170 -20.53 17.27 2.02
CA ASP A 170 -19.19 17.24 2.60
C ASP A 170 -19.00 16.00 3.49
N TRP A 171 -17.82 15.37 3.42
CA TRP A 171 -17.49 14.20 4.22
C TRP A 171 -17.61 14.47 5.72
N VAL A 172 -17.22 15.67 6.18
CA VAL A 172 -17.30 16.04 7.60
C VAL A 172 -18.76 16.18 8.04
N GLU A 173 -19.61 16.74 7.18
CA GLU A 173 -21.04 16.86 7.42
C GLU A 173 -21.68 15.46 7.57
N VAL A 174 -21.42 14.56 6.62
CA VAL A 174 -21.91 13.18 6.68
C VAL A 174 -21.36 12.46 7.92
N GLY A 175 -20.09 12.67 8.28
CA GLY A 175 -19.48 12.11 9.49
C GLY A 175 -20.19 12.55 10.78
N LEU A 176 -20.51 13.83 10.90
CA LEU A 176 -21.28 14.38 12.03
C LEU A 176 -22.71 13.83 12.07
N GLN A 177 -23.37 13.72 10.92
CA GLN A 177 -24.70 13.12 10.81
C GLN A 177 -24.69 11.66 11.28
N VAL A 178 -23.71 10.85 10.83
CA VAL A 178 -23.56 9.45 11.25
C VAL A 178 -23.34 9.33 12.76
N CYS A 179 -22.49 10.20 13.35
CA CYS A 179 -22.26 10.22 14.79
C CYS A 179 -23.54 10.54 15.58
N ARG A 180 -24.29 11.56 15.15
CA ARG A 180 -25.57 11.95 15.76
C ARG A 180 -26.62 10.86 15.64
N GLN A 181 -26.76 10.26 14.47
CA GLN A 181 -27.68 9.14 14.23
C GLN A 181 -27.34 7.95 15.12
N GLY A 182 -26.06 7.57 15.19
CA GLY A 182 -25.59 6.49 16.06
C GLY A 182 -25.87 6.75 17.54
N TYR A 183 -25.63 7.97 18.03
CA TYR A 183 -25.97 8.39 19.39
C TYR A 183 -27.47 8.23 19.67
N ASN A 184 -28.32 8.79 18.79
CA ASN A 184 -29.77 8.72 18.93
C ASN A 184 -30.29 7.29 18.90
N MET A 185 -29.79 6.43 18.00
CA MET A 185 -30.20 5.03 17.92
C MET A 185 -29.90 4.27 19.22
N LEU A 186 -28.72 4.46 19.80
CA LEU A 186 -28.36 3.82 21.07
C LEU A 186 -29.17 4.41 22.24
N ASN A 187 -29.39 5.71 22.26
CA ASN A 187 -30.14 6.36 23.33
C ASN A 187 -31.63 5.96 23.30
N LEU A 188 -32.25 5.90 22.11
CA LEU A 188 -33.61 5.38 21.93
C LEU A 188 -33.75 3.95 22.43
N LEU A 189 -32.72 3.11 22.27
CA LEU A 189 -32.71 1.75 22.81
C LEU A 189 -32.65 1.71 24.35
N ILE A 190 -31.90 2.63 24.97
CA ILE A 190 -31.84 2.78 26.44
C ILE A 190 -33.21 3.20 26.98
N HIS A 191 -33.83 4.22 26.37
CA HIS A 191 -35.15 4.69 26.74
C HIS A 191 -36.24 3.66 26.49
N ARG A 192 -36.21 2.93 25.36
CA ARG A 192 -37.16 1.84 25.05
C ARG A 192 -37.12 0.72 26.10
N LYS A 193 -35.97 0.50 26.74
CA LYS A 193 -35.82 -0.47 27.84
C LYS A 193 -36.17 0.09 29.23
N ASN A 194 -36.63 1.35 29.30
CA ASN A 194 -36.92 2.08 30.53
C ASN A 194 -35.73 2.06 31.51
N LEU A 195 -34.54 2.44 31.01
CA LEU A 195 -33.29 2.50 31.78
C LEU A 195 -32.88 3.95 32.07
N ASN A 196 -33.79 4.73 32.68
CA ASN A 196 -33.60 6.17 32.93
C ASN A 196 -32.44 6.50 33.89
N TYR A 197 -31.90 5.50 34.58
CA TYR A 197 -30.75 5.60 35.47
C TYR A 197 -29.41 5.36 34.75
N LEU A 198 -29.42 5.21 33.43
CA LEU A 198 -28.23 5.20 32.59
C LEU A 198 -28.20 6.45 31.70
N HIS A 199 -27.01 7.01 31.54
CA HIS A 199 -26.73 8.10 30.64
C HIS A 199 -25.66 7.69 29.64
N LEU A 200 -25.94 7.90 28.35
CA LEU A 200 -24.95 7.80 27.28
C LEU A 200 -24.47 9.21 26.96
N ASP A 201 -23.18 9.48 27.18
CA ASP A 201 -22.59 10.77 26.80
C ASP A 201 -22.25 10.82 25.29
N TYR A 202 -21.97 12.03 24.77
CA TYR A 202 -21.67 12.25 23.35
C TYR A 202 -20.36 11.61 22.86
N ASN A 203 -19.49 11.19 23.80
CA ASN A 203 -18.28 10.40 23.52
C ASN A 203 -18.54 8.89 23.68
N PHE A 204 -19.82 8.52 23.67
CA PHE A 204 -20.32 7.16 23.76
C PHE A 204 -19.91 6.44 25.06
N ASN A 205 -19.61 7.13 26.17
CA ASN A 205 -19.49 6.46 27.47
C ASN A 205 -20.88 6.20 28.05
N LEU A 206 -21.10 4.97 28.51
CA LEU A 206 -22.31 4.61 29.24
C LEU A 206 -22.02 4.69 30.74
N LYS A 207 -22.68 5.62 31.44
CA LYS A 207 -22.48 5.88 32.87
C LYS A 207 -23.80 5.72 33.64
N PRO A 208 -23.78 5.17 34.86
CA PRO A 208 -24.95 5.25 35.73
C PRO A 208 -25.13 6.67 36.26
N VAL A 209 -26.37 7.16 36.30
CA VAL A 209 -26.72 8.50 36.83
C VAL A 209 -26.69 8.50 38.37
N LYS A 210 -27.00 7.35 38.96
CA LYS A 210 -27.03 7.11 40.40
C LYS A 210 -26.47 5.73 40.71
N THR A 211 -26.15 5.46 41.97
CA THR A 211 -25.82 4.10 42.42
C THR A 211 -27.00 3.16 42.15
N LEU A 212 -26.75 2.10 41.40
CA LEU A 212 -27.79 1.17 40.94
C LEU A 212 -28.06 0.09 41.99
N THR A 213 -29.34 -0.17 42.21
CA THR A 213 -29.77 -1.37 42.95
C THR A 213 -29.38 -2.64 42.21
N THR A 214 -29.35 -3.78 42.92
CA THR A 214 -29.05 -5.08 42.30
C THR A 214 -30.05 -5.43 41.18
N LYS A 215 -31.33 -5.05 41.32
CA LYS A 215 -32.38 -5.22 40.30
C LYS A 215 -32.13 -4.36 39.07
N GLU A 216 -31.85 -3.07 39.26
CA GLU A 216 -31.50 -2.15 38.16
C GLU A 216 -30.25 -2.64 37.41
N ARG A 217 -29.19 -3.00 38.14
CA ARG A 217 -27.94 -3.52 37.56
C ARG A 217 -28.14 -4.77 36.71
N LYS A 218 -28.99 -5.71 37.17
CA LYS A 218 -29.33 -6.92 36.40
C LYS A 218 -30.12 -6.56 35.14
N LYS A 219 -31.10 -5.65 35.24
CA LYS A 219 -31.94 -5.21 34.12
C LYS A 219 -31.14 -4.43 33.05
N SER A 220 -30.17 -3.64 33.48
CA SER A 220 -29.40 -2.74 32.62
C SER A 220 -28.14 -3.37 32.00
N ARG A 221 -27.92 -4.67 32.22
CA ARG A 221 -26.76 -5.40 31.70
C ARG A 221 -26.92 -5.62 30.20
N PHE A 222 -26.31 -4.76 29.40
CA PHE A 222 -26.25 -4.92 27.96
C PHE A 222 -25.28 -6.03 27.54
N GLY A 223 -25.60 -6.68 26.41
CA GLY A 223 -24.75 -7.69 25.80
C GLY A 223 -23.65 -7.10 24.90
N ASN A 224 -22.81 -7.99 24.35
CA ASN A 224 -21.69 -7.62 23.51
C ASN A 224 -22.10 -6.84 22.25
N ALA A 225 -23.26 -7.11 21.66
CA ALA A 225 -23.72 -6.41 20.44
C ALA A 225 -23.87 -4.90 20.66
N PHE A 226 -24.52 -4.51 21.77
CA PHE A 226 -24.69 -3.10 22.12
C PHE A 226 -23.33 -2.43 22.38
N HIS A 227 -22.51 -3.05 23.22
CA HIS A 227 -21.24 -2.45 23.60
C HIS A 227 -20.21 -2.41 22.46
N LEU A 228 -20.17 -3.43 21.60
CA LEU A 228 -19.31 -3.43 20.42
C LEU A 228 -19.73 -2.33 19.45
N THR A 229 -21.03 -2.16 19.20
CA THR A 229 -21.56 -1.09 18.34
C THR A 229 -21.23 0.29 18.93
N ARG A 230 -21.42 0.48 20.23
CA ARG A 230 -21.05 1.71 20.96
C ARG A 230 -19.58 2.05 20.79
N GLU A 231 -18.69 1.08 20.94
CA GLU A 231 -17.24 1.30 20.80
C GLU A 231 -16.80 1.52 19.35
N ILE A 232 -17.49 0.94 18.35
CA ILE A 232 -17.28 1.27 16.94
C ILE A 232 -17.67 2.74 16.68
N LEU A 233 -18.83 3.17 17.17
CA LEU A 233 -19.28 4.56 17.03
C LEU A 233 -18.35 5.54 17.76
N ARG A 234 -17.79 5.15 18.90
CA ARG A 234 -16.72 5.92 19.56
C ARG A 234 -15.51 6.11 18.66
N LEU A 235 -15.01 5.03 18.03
CA LEU A 235 -13.86 5.14 17.13
C LEU A 235 -14.17 6.05 15.94
N THR A 236 -15.35 5.92 15.34
CA THR A 236 -15.81 6.81 14.27
C THR A 236 -15.87 8.26 14.74
N LYS A 237 -16.42 8.52 15.93
CA LYS A 237 -16.50 9.86 16.52
C LYS A 237 -15.13 10.49 16.72
N LEU A 238 -14.14 9.74 17.22
CA LEU A 238 -12.76 10.22 17.37
C LEU A 238 -12.17 10.67 16.03
N ILE A 239 -12.37 9.90 14.96
CA ILE A 239 -11.87 10.24 13.62
C ILE A 239 -12.56 11.49 13.07
N VAL A 240 -13.89 11.56 13.19
CA VAL A 240 -14.69 12.70 12.72
C VAL A 240 -14.33 13.96 13.50
N ASP A 241 -14.17 13.87 14.82
CA ASP A 241 -13.80 15.02 15.66
C ASP A 241 -12.43 15.57 15.30
N SER A 242 -11.44 14.73 15.02
CA SER A 242 -10.13 15.19 14.54
C SER A 242 -10.26 16.00 13.24
N MET A 243 -11.10 15.54 12.31
CA MET A 243 -11.38 16.27 11.06
C MET A 243 -12.15 17.58 11.30
N VAL A 244 -13.07 17.60 12.27
CA VAL A 244 -13.79 18.82 12.66
C VAL A 244 -12.82 19.83 13.26
N GLN A 245 -11.92 19.42 14.15
CA GLN A 245 -10.91 20.32 14.75
C GLN A 245 -10.00 20.93 13.69
N TYR A 246 -9.59 20.15 12.70
CA TYR A 246 -8.85 20.64 11.54
C TYR A 246 -9.66 21.67 10.74
N ARG A 247 -10.94 21.38 10.45
CA ARG A 247 -11.81 22.29 9.67
C ARG A 247 -12.18 23.57 10.41
N LEU A 248 -12.17 23.55 11.74
CA LEU A 248 -12.35 24.73 12.60
C LEU A 248 -11.08 25.59 12.68
N GLY A 249 -9.94 25.13 12.15
CA GLY A 249 -8.66 25.85 12.22
C GLY A 249 -7.94 25.74 13.56
N ASN A 250 -8.39 24.84 14.45
CA ASN A 250 -7.77 24.65 15.77
C ASN A 250 -6.50 23.79 15.71
N VAL A 251 -6.32 23.03 14.63
CA VAL A 251 -5.26 22.04 14.44
C VAL A 251 -4.79 22.11 12.98
N ASP A 252 -3.49 21.98 12.73
CA ASP A 252 -2.95 22.00 11.37
C ASP A 252 -3.07 20.64 10.65
N ALA A 253 -2.70 20.59 9.37
CA ALA A 253 -2.80 19.38 8.56
C ALA A 253 -1.85 18.25 9.01
N PHE A 254 -0.68 18.60 9.56
CA PHE A 254 0.30 17.62 10.02
C PHE A 254 -0.12 16.98 11.35
N GLN A 255 -0.62 17.77 12.28
CA GLN A 255 -1.21 17.35 13.54
C GLN A 255 -2.48 16.52 13.32
N LEU A 256 -3.31 16.87 12.33
CA LEU A 256 -4.42 16.00 11.92
C LEU A 256 -3.91 14.63 11.47
N SER A 257 -2.90 14.60 10.61
CA SER A 257 -2.32 13.37 10.07
C SER A 257 -1.71 12.50 11.18
N ASP A 258 -0.96 13.11 12.11
CA ASP A 258 -0.43 12.43 13.28
C ASP A 258 -1.54 11.95 14.23
N GLY A 259 -2.57 12.77 14.46
CA GLY A 259 -3.73 12.40 15.27
C GLY A 259 -4.50 11.20 14.71
N LEU A 260 -4.64 11.11 13.38
CA LEU A 260 -5.22 9.94 12.72
C LEU A 260 -4.31 8.72 12.83
N GLN A 261 -3.00 8.88 12.62
CA GLN A 261 -2.01 7.81 12.80
C GLN A 261 -2.08 7.25 14.22
N TYR A 262 -2.08 8.14 15.21
CA TYR A 262 -2.19 7.81 16.62
C TYR A 262 -3.49 7.08 16.91
N THR A 263 -4.62 7.57 16.40
CA THR A 263 -5.94 6.97 16.59
C THR A 263 -5.97 5.52 16.10
N PHE A 264 -5.48 5.26 14.88
CA PHE A 264 -5.44 3.91 14.32
C PHE A 264 -4.39 3.00 14.97
N ALA A 265 -3.29 3.55 15.48
CA ALA A 265 -2.27 2.78 16.20
C ALA A 265 -2.69 2.42 17.63
N HIS A 266 -3.57 3.20 18.25
CA HIS A 266 -3.95 3.09 19.67
C HIS A 266 -5.45 2.84 19.90
N VAL A 267 -6.14 2.19 18.94
CA VAL A 267 -7.57 1.80 19.07
C VAL A 267 -7.84 1.05 20.38
N GLY A 268 -6.92 0.17 20.82
CA GLY A 268 -7.07 -0.57 22.08
C GLY A 268 -6.99 0.28 23.35
N GLN A 269 -6.39 1.46 23.28
CA GLN A 269 -6.26 2.39 24.41
C GLN A 269 -7.39 3.44 24.39
N LEU A 270 -7.71 3.98 23.22
CA LEU A 270 -8.73 5.01 23.04
C LEU A 270 -10.16 4.45 23.11
N THR A 271 -10.33 3.16 22.81
CA THR A 271 -11.59 2.45 22.89
C THR A 271 -11.50 1.27 23.85
N GLY A 272 -12.61 0.57 24.05
CA GLY A 272 -12.72 -0.68 24.79
C GLY A 272 -13.15 -1.87 23.94
N MET A 273 -13.08 -1.80 22.60
CA MET A 273 -13.67 -2.81 21.70
C MET A 273 -13.21 -4.25 22.00
N TYR A 274 -11.95 -4.43 22.40
CA TYR A 274 -11.36 -5.74 22.71
C TYR A 274 -12.05 -6.45 23.89
N ARG A 275 -12.69 -5.71 24.81
CA ARG A 275 -13.44 -6.26 25.95
C ARG A 275 -14.71 -6.99 25.49
N TYR A 276 -15.30 -6.57 24.39
CA TYR A 276 -16.55 -7.10 23.84
C TYR A 276 -16.33 -8.03 22.64
N LYS A 277 -15.15 -7.97 22.00
CA LYS A 277 -14.69 -8.92 20.98
C LYS A 277 -13.17 -9.07 21.01
N TYR A 278 -12.68 -10.04 21.77
CA TYR A 278 -11.24 -10.22 22.00
C TYR A 278 -10.41 -10.57 20.74
N ARG A 279 -11.04 -11.18 19.72
CA ARG A 279 -10.37 -11.47 18.44
C ARG A 279 -9.76 -10.23 17.78
N LEU A 280 -10.26 -9.03 18.11
CA LEU A 280 -9.73 -7.73 17.67
C LEU A 280 -8.26 -7.50 18.08
N MET A 281 -7.75 -8.20 19.11
CA MET A 281 -6.35 -8.14 19.49
C MET A 281 -5.40 -8.50 18.35
N ARG A 282 -5.86 -9.26 17.33
CA ARG A 282 -5.10 -9.49 16.10
C ARG A 282 -4.81 -8.18 15.36
N GLN A 283 -5.82 -7.33 15.17
CA GLN A 283 -5.68 -6.03 14.51
C GLN A 283 -4.85 -5.06 15.35
N ILE A 284 -5.11 -4.98 16.66
CA ILE A 284 -4.35 -4.07 17.56
C ILE A 284 -2.85 -4.40 17.53
N ARG A 285 -2.49 -5.69 17.58
CA ARG A 285 -1.08 -6.11 17.45
C ARG A 285 -0.49 -5.76 16.09
N MET A 286 -1.25 -5.99 15.01
CA MET A 286 -0.81 -5.65 13.65
C MET A 286 -0.56 -4.15 13.48
N CYS A 287 -1.46 -3.29 13.99
CA CYS A 287 -1.27 -1.83 13.99
C CYS A 287 -0.02 -1.42 14.78
N LYS A 288 0.27 -2.08 15.92
CA LYS A 288 1.50 -1.85 16.68
C LYS A 288 2.76 -2.25 15.88
N ASP A 289 2.71 -3.39 15.20
CA ASP A 289 3.82 -3.85 14.36
C ASP A 289 4.06 -2.91 13.16
N ILE A 290 2.99 -2.41 12.53
CA ILE A 290 3.06 -1.38 11.47
C ILE A 290 3.63 -0.07 12.02
N LYS A 291 3.22 0.35 13.23
CA LYS A 291 3.79 1.54 13.89
C LYS A 291 5.31 1.42 14.06
N HIS A 292 5.80 0.27 14.55
CA HIS A 292 7.23 0.04 14.69
C HIS A 292 7.96 0.09 13.34
N LEU A 293 7.38 -0.54 12.31
CA LEU A 293 7.95 -0.54 10.96
C LEU A 293 8.10 0.88 10.39
N ILE A 294 7.03 1.69 10.49
CA ILE A 294 7.01 3.04 9.93
C ILE A 294 7.97 3.95 10.71
N TYR A 295 7.89 3.97 12.05
CA TYR A 295 8.67 4.93 12.85
C TYR A 295 10.18 4.77 12.70
N TYR A 296 10.67 3.54 12.54
CA TYR A 296 12.11 3.28 12.40
C TYR A 296 12.67 3.57 11.00
N ARG A 297 11.81 3.76 9.99
CA ARG A 297 12.19 4.28 8.69
C ARG A 297 11.92 5.78 8.56
N PHE A 298 10.99 6.32 9.34
CA PHE A 298 10.58 7.72 9.27
C PHE A 298 11.45 8.64 10.14
N ASN A 299 11.89 8.17 11.31
CA ASN A 299 12.72 8.94 12.25
C ASN A 299 14.22 8.61 12.12
N THR A 300 14.63 8.08 10.97
CA THR A 300 16.03 7.89 10.57
C THR A 300 16.42 9.01 9.64
#